data_AF-A0A7C5SYG2-F1
#
_entry.id   AF-A0A7C5SYG2-F1
#
_cell.length_a   1.000
_cell.length_b   1.000
_cell.length_c   1.000
_cell.angle_alpha   90.00
_cell.angle_beta   90.00
_cell.angle_gamma   90.00
#
_symmetry.space_group_name_H-M   'P 1'
#
loop_
_entity.id
_entity.type
_entity.pdbx_description
1 polymer ?
#
loop_
_entity_poly.entity_id
_entity_poly.type
_entity_poly.pdbx_seq_one_letter_code
_entity_poly.pdbx_strand_id
1 'polypeptide(L)'
;MVLSDIMRGISEKTYRFLNESWAVFNDYITYKFLKKNESKVKNAVLRAEELAQTFVKVIQEIPTDSVLEASVLLYFILANEGISKRYEDVLVKPSLNFISRCIDDYSRGIVSLDSSPALSRCIGLSYIFADKLSEEYKEVLKELAGLCDRLEPPYGYFCLYVILSNTLKAILNREKDELLCRHVANVSKVLSGIGILETITLMFLTIGLSQYAGCRNEAISLRLFQKLAEVLEKDRRTLIRKSRKTWIALSLALKLNKLEKLTYVPEGYVVLRENTARRIANILVARNKRVGNLLSLVFTALSIALTVILTLITQIREFHPVNMSLSLIILLSMGCLMRIIYNEYREIQGLLIEPDTKKLLVEIEQETR
;
A
#
# COMPACT_ATOMS: atom_id res chain seq x y z
N MET A 1 -21.09 -9.56 -33.19
CA MET A 1 -20.39 -8.25 -33.24
C MET A 1 -21.12 -7.16 -32.47
N VAL A 2 -22.42 -6.90 -32.70
CA VAL A 2 -23.14 -5.79 -32.05
C VAL A 2 -23.20 -5.91 -30.51
N LEU A 3 -23.51 -7.09 -29.95
CA LEU A 3 -23.59 -7.29 -28.50
C LEU A 3 -22.22 -7.16 -27.81
N SER A 4 -21.15 -7.66 -28.44
CA SER A 4 -19.79 -7.55 -27.88
C SER A 4 -19.30 -6.11 -27.83
N ASP A 5 -19.66 -5.29 -28.82
CA ASP A 5 -19.29 -3.86 -28.83
C ASP A 5 -20.08 -3.06 -27.79
N ILE A 6 -21.37 -3.36 -27.60
CA ILE A 6 -22.20 -2.78 -26.54
C ILE A 6 -21.67 -3.18 -25.16
N MET A 7 -21.40 -4.47 -24.93
CA MET A 7 -20.83 -4.95 -23.67
C MET A 7 -19.45 -4.35 -23.40
N ARG A 8 -18.63 -4.17 -24.44
CA ARG A 8 -17.33 -3.49 -24.33
C ARG A 8 -17.50 -2.02 -23.93
N GLY A 9 -18.44 -1.30 -24.54
CA GLY A 9 -18.73 0.10 -24.19
C GLY A 9 -19.25 0.27 -22.76
N ILE A 10 -20.16 -0.61 -22.32
CA ILE A 10 -20.69 -0.65 -20.94
C ILE A 10 -19.56 -0.93 -19.94
N SER A 11 -18.72 -1.92 -20.25
CA SER A 11 -17.54 -2.28 -19.46
C SER A 11 -16.58 -1.09 -19.34
N GLU A 12 -16.26 -0.41 -20.44
CA GLU A 12 -15.36 0.73 -20.45
C GLU A 12 -15.87 1.91 -19.62
N LYS A 13 -17.16 2.27 -19.77
CA LYS A 13 -17.81 3.32 -18.96
C LYS A 13 -17.77 2.98 -17.46
N THR A 14 -18.12 1.75 -17.11
CA THR A 14 -18.12 1.26 -15.72
C THR A 14 -16.72 1.32 -15.10
N TYR A 15 -15.72 0.80 -15.80
CA TYR A 15 -14.35 0.82 -15.33
C TYR A 15 -13.82 2.24 -15.17
N ARG A 16 -14.17 3.15 -16.07
CA ARG A 16 -13.77 4.55 -15.99
C ARG A 16 -14.31 5.23 -14.73
N PHE A 17 -15.62 5.11 -14.49
CA PHE A 17 -16.28 5.71 -13.33
C PHE A 17 -15.74 5.15 -12.01
N LEU A 18 -15.57 3.83 -11.93
CA LEU A 18 -15.00 3.18 -10.75
C LEU A 18 -13.52 3.56 -10.52
N ASN A 19 -12.70 3.58 -11.58
CA ASN A 19 -11.30 3.97 -11.48
C ASN A 19 -11.15 5.42 -10.98
N GLU A 20 -11.98 6.33 -11.48
CA GLU A 20 -11.97 7.73 -11.06
C GLU A 20 -12.41 7.89 -9.61
N SER A 21 -13.46 7.20 -9.20
CA SER A 21 -13.94 7.19 -7.81
C SER A 21 -12.87 6.64 -6.85
N TRP A 22 -12.16 5.58 -7.23
CA TRP A 22 -11.01 5.07 -6.48
C TRP A 22 -9.85 6.06 -6.39
N ALA A 23 -9.56 6.78 -7.48
CA ALA A 23 -8.50 7.80 -7.47
C ALA A 23 -8.84 8.95 -6.52
N VAL A 24 -10.08 9.44 -6.57
CA VAL A 24 -10.58 10.49 -5.67
C VAL A 24 -10.58 10.02 -4.21
N PHE A 25 -11.01 8.79 -3.96
CA PHE A 25 -10.94 8.18 -2.62
C PHE A 25 -9.50 8.07 -2.11
N ASN A 26 -8.56 7.61 -2.94
CA ASN A 26 -7.15 7.53 -2.58
C ASN A 26 -6.54 8.89 -2.25
N ASP A 27 -6.85 9.91 -3.04
CA ASP A 27 -6.42 11.29 -2.75
C ASP A 27 -7.03 11.78 -1.43
N TYR A 28 -8.33 11.60 -1.25
CA TYR A 28 -9.02 11.99 -0.02
C TYR A 28 -8.40 11.32 1.21
N ILE A 29 -8.25 9.99 1.21
CA ILE A 29 -7.67 9.27 2.34
C ILE A 29 -6.25 9.73 2.61
N THR A 30 -5.43 9.85 1.55
CA THR A 30 -4.03 10.29 1.66
C THR A 30 -3.93 11.68 2.28
N TYR A 31 -4.73 12.64 1.83
CA TYR A 31 -4.59 14.02 2.30
C TYR A 31 -5.34 14.29 3.60
N LYS A 32 -6.46 13.62 3.88
CA LYS A 32 -7.21 13.77 5.13
C LYS A 32 -6.50 13.09 6.29
N PHE A 33 -6.12 11.83 6.13
CA PHE A 33 -5.67 11.00 7.24
C PHE A 33 -4.14 10.88 7.35
N LEU A 34 -3.43 10.77 6.23
CA LEU A 34 -1.97 10.57 6.23
C LEU A 34 -1.19 11.89 6.27
N LYS A 35 -1.51 12.83 5.36
CA LYS A 35 -0.74 14.06 5.15
C LYS A 35 -1.33 15.31 5.80
N LYS A 36 -2.58 15.26 6.27
CA LYS A 36 -3.31 16.39 6.89
C LYS A 36 -3.23 17.70 6.07
N ASN A 37 -3.48 17.62 4.76
CA ASN A 37 -3.43 18.76 3.85
C ASN A 37 -4.84 19.20 3.42
N GLU A 38 -5.35 20.25 4.05
CA GLU A 38 -6.74 20.71 3.85
C GLU A 38 -7.05 21.17 2.43
N SER A 39 -6.12 21.86 1.76
CA SER A 39 -6.33 22.33 0.38
C SER A 39 -6.56 21.15 -0.57
N LYS A 40 -5.74 20.11 -0.44
CA LYS A 40 -5.89 18.90 -1.27
C LYS A 40 -7.10 18.06 -0.87
N VAL A 41 -7.48 18.07 0.40
CA VAL A 41 -8.75 17.48 0.84
C VAL A 41 -9.94 18.16 0.16
N LYS A 42 -9.99 19.50 0.16
CA LYS A 42 -11.06 20.27 -0.51
C LYS A 42 -11.17 19.90 -1.99
N ASN A 43 -10.05 19.79 -2.69
CA ASN A 43 -10.06 19.37 -4.11
C ASN A 43 -10.61 17.95 -4.30
N ALA A 44 -10.24 17.00 -3.43
CA ALA A 44 -10.77 15.64 -3.49
C ALA A 44 -12.29 15.61 -3.21
N VAL A 45 -12.76 16.43 -2.27
CA VAL A 45 -14.19 16.56 -1.95
C VAL A 45 -14.96 17.15 -3.14
N LEU A 46 -14.48 18.23 -3.76
CA LEU A 46 -15.12 18.82 -4.95
C LEU A 46 -15.25 17.80 -6.09
N ARG A 47 -14.21 17.00 -6.34
CA ARG A 47 -14.28 15.92 -7.34
C ARG A 47 -15.24 14.81 -6.95
N ALA A 48 -15.36 14.49 -5.66
CA ALA A 48 -16.35 13.53 -5.19
C ALA A 48 -17.79 14.05 -5.37
N GLU A 49 -18.02 15.34 -5.14
CA GLU A 49 -19.28 16.02 -5.40
C GLU A 49 -19.66 15.97 -6.89
N GLU A 50 -18.72 16.25 -7.79
CA GLU A 50 -18.92 16.15 -9.25
C GLU A 50 -19.31 14.73 -9.67
N LEU A 51 -18.57 13.72 -9.20
CA LEU A 51 -18.88 12.32 -9.51
C LEU A 51 -20.24 11.90 -8.94
N ALA A 52 -20.58 12.32 -7.72
CA ALA A 52 -21.86 12.02 -7.10
C ALA A 52 -23.05 12.58 -7.90
N GLN A 53 -22.93 13.76 -8.51
CA GLN A 53 -23.98 14.31 -9.38
C GLN A 53 -24.20 13.48 -10.64
N THR A 54 -23.13 12.87 -11.17
CA THR A 54 -23.23 12.02 -12.38
C THR A 54 -23.71 10.60 -12.08
N PHE A 55 -23.65 10.16 -10.81
CA PHE A 55 -23.94 8.78 -10.41
C PHE A 55 -25.32 8.31 -10.85
N VAL A 56 -26.37 9.09 -10.61
CA VAL A 56 -27.75 8.70 -10.93
C VAL A 56 -27.93 8.31 -12.41
N LYS A 57 -27.26 9.02 -13.33
CA LYS A 57 -27.29 8.70 -14.76
C LYS A 57 -26.53 7.41 -15.04
N VAL A 58 -25.35 7.25 -14.44
CA VAL A 58 -24.49 6.07 -14.65
C VAL A 58 -25.15 4.80 -14.13
N ILE A 59 -25.75 4.81 -12.93
CA ILE A 59 -26.39 3.62 -12.36
C ILE A 59 -27.69 3.26 -13.10
N GLN A 60 -28.41 4.23 -13.64
CA GLN A 60 -29.59 3.98 -14.49
C GLN A 60 -29.20 3.33 -15.83
N GLU A 61 -28.10 3.78 -16.45
CA GLU A 61 -27.57 3.18 -17.68
C GLU A 61 -26.94 1.80 -17.41
N ILE A 62 -26.21 1.64 -16.30
CA ILE A 62 -25.34 0.50 -16.02
C ILE A 62 -25.40 0.11 -14.53
N PRO A 63 -26.46 -0.59 -14.09
CA PRO A 63 -26.66 -0.98 -12.69
C PRO A 63 -25.78 -2.19 -12.33
N THR A 64 -24.52 -1.94 -11.97
CA THR A 64 -23.54 -3.00 -11.63
C THR A 64 -22.99 -2.83 -10.22
N ASP A 65 -22.52 -3.93 -9.64
CA ASP A 65 -21.83 -3.98 -8.34
C ASP A 65 -20.57 -3.08 -8.31
N SER A 66 -19.92 -2.88 -9.46
CA SER A 66 -18.79 -1.97 -9.61
C SER A 66 -19.20 -0.50 -9.51
N VAL A 67 -20.38 -0.13 -10.03
CA VAL A 67 -20.92 1.23 -9.88
C VAL A 67 -21.38 1.46 -8.44
N LEU A 68 -21.97 0.46 -7.78
CA LEU A 68 -22.26 0.52 -6.35
C LEU A 68 -20.99 0.68 -5.50
N GLU A 69 -19.91 -0.03 -5.82
CA GLU A 69 -18.61 0.13 -5.16
C GLU A 69 -18.12 1.58 -5.26
N ALA A 70 -18.22 2.19 -6.44
CA ALA A 70 -17.91 3.61 -6.61
C ALA A 70 -18.79 4.51 -5.73
N SER A 71 -20.09 4.22 -5.64
CA SER A 71 -21.04 5.00 -4.84
C SER A 71 -20.71 4.97 -3.34
N VAL A 72 -20.28 3.81 -2.83
CA VAL A 72 -19.84 3.65 -1.43
C VAL A 72 -18.62 4.52 -1.13
N LEU A 73 -17.62 4.53 -2.03
CA LEU A 73 -16.42 5.36 -1.87
C LEU A 73 -16.76 6.85 -1.84
N LEU A 74 -17.62 7.30 -2.76
CA LEU A 74 -18.09 8.68 -2.82
C LEU A 74 -18.92 9.05 -1.59
N TYR A 75 -19.83 8.16 -1.17
CA TYR A 75 -20.66 8.35 0.01
C TYR A 75 -19.79 8.52 1.26
N PHE A 76 -18.76 7.69 1.43
CA PHE A 76 -17.85 7.81 2.57
C PHE A 76 -17.20 9.20 2.63
N ILE A 77 -16.69 9.72 1.50
CA ILE A 77 -16.07 11.05 1.44
C ILE A 77 -17.07 12.12 1.87
N LEU A 78 -18.25 12.12 1.24
CA LEU A 78 -19.29 13.14 1.47
C LEU A 78 -19.88 13.05 2.89
N ALA A 79 -20.04 11.84 3.43
CA ALA A 79 -20.53 11.63 4.78
C ALA A 79 -19.50 12.06 5.83
N ASN A 80 -18.21 11.77 5.60
CA ASN A 80 -17.15 12.17 6.55
C ASN A 80 -16.96 13.69 6.61
N GLU A 81 -17.31 14.41 5.55
CA GLU A 81 -17.36 15.89 5.52
C GLU A 81 -18.75 16.45 5.91
N GLY A 82 -19.72 15.61 6.25
CA GLY A 82 -21.05 16.05 6.72
C GLY A 82 -21.95 16.64 5.65
N ILE A 83 -21.68 16.38 4.37
CA ILE A 83 -22.42 16.95 3.23
C ILE A 83 -23.22 15.91 2.42
N SER A 84 -23.19 14.64 2.80
CA SER A 84 -23.90 13.54 2.10
C SER A 84 -25.40 13.80 1.90
N LYS A 85 -26.07 14.49 2.84
CA LYS A 85 -27.50 14.84 2.73
C LYS A 85 -27.84 15.66 1.49
N ARG A 86 -26.90 16.47 0.96
CA ARG A 86 -27.10 17.24 -0.28
C ARG A 86 -27.20 16.35 -1.53
N TYR A 87 -26.71 15.12 -1.42
CA TYR A 87 -26.62 14.15 -2.51
C TYR A 87 -27.58 12.97 -2.30
N GLU A 88 -28.60 13.12 -1.45
CA GLU A 88 -29.52 12.04 -1.10
C GLU A 88 -30.24 11.49 -2.34
N ASP A 89 -30.75 12.38 -3.22
CA ASP A 89 -31.51 11.98 -4.41
C ASP A 89 -30.65 11.47 -5.57
N VAL A 90 -29.39 11.90 -5.65
CA VAL A 90 -28.50 11.60 -6.78
C VAL A 90 -27.50 10.49 -6.50
N LEU A 91 -27.21 10.18 -5.23
CA LEU A 91 -26.24 9.16 -4.81
C LEU A 91 -26.87 8.12 -3.88
N VAL A 92 -27.49 8.56 -2.79
CA VAL A 92 -27.93 7.66 -1.71
C VAL A 92 -29.15 6.84 -2.12
N LYS A 93 -30.25 7.47 -2.50
CA LYS A 93 -31.48 6.77 -2.93
C LYS A 93 -31.23 5.82 -4.11
N PRO A 94 -30.51 6.21 -5.18
CA PRO A 94 -30.23 5.27 -6.26
C PRO A 94 -29.36 4.07 -5.81
N SER A 95 -28.44 4.28 -4.86
CA SER A 95 -27.66 3.18 -4.26
C SER A 95 -28.54 2.24 -3.44
N LEU A 96 -29.42 2.79 -2.58
CA LEU A 96 -30.35 2.00 -1.77
C LEU A 96 -31.32 1.19 -2.63
N ASN A 97 -31.82 1.76 -3.73
CA ASN A 97 -32.68 1.05 -4.67
C ASN A 97 -31.96 -0.14 -5.32
N PHE A 98 -30.68 0.01 -5.68
CA PHE A 98 -29.90 -1.08 -6.24
C PHE A 98 -29.58 -2.15 -5.18
N ILE A 99 -29.21 -1.75 -3.97
CA ILE A 99 -28.99 -2.65 -2.83
C ILE A 99 -30.24 -3.47 -2.53
N SER A 100 -31.41 -2.84 -2.50
CA SER A 100 -32.69 -3.50 -2.22
C SER A 100 -32.93 -4.66 -3.20
N ARG A 101 -32.65 -4.43 -4.50
CA ARG A 101 -32.75 -5.49 -5.52
C ARG A 101 -31.79 -6.65 -5.27
N CYS A 102 -30.54 -6.35 -4.87
CA CYS A 102 -29.59 -7.40 -4.51
C CYS A 102 -30.08 -8.25 -3.32
N ILE A 103 -30.66 -7.61 -2.31
CA ILE A 103 -31.21 -8.32 -1.14
C ILE A 103 -32.43 -9.15 -1.56
N ASP A 104 -33.32 -8.61 -2.38
CA ASP A 104 -34.46 -9.34 -2.94
C ASP A 104 -34.02 -10.58 -3.74
N ASP A 105 -33.02 -10.43 -4.62
CA ASP A 105 -32.49 -11.53 -5.44
C ASP A 105 -31.90 -12.65 -4.57
N TYR A 106 -31.24 -12.29 -3.47
CA TYR A 106 -30.76 -13.24 -2.47
C TYR A 106 -31.92 -13.93 -1.73
N SER A 107 -32.86 -13.16 -1.19
CA SER A 107 -33.99 -13.67 -0.40
C SER A 107 -34.92 -14.58 -1.21
N ARG A 108 -35.05 -14.33 -2.52
CA ARG A 108 -35.80 -15.18 -3.46
C ARG A 108 -35.04 -16.43 -3.92
N GLY A 109 -33.78 -16.59 -3.51
CA GLY A 109 -32.94 -17.71 -3.90
C GLY A 109 -32.56 -17.71 -5.39
N ILE A 110 -32.61 -16.56 -6.07
CA ILE A 110 -32.26 -16.45 -7.49
C ILE A 110 -30.76 -16.73 -7.66
N VAL A 111 -29.95 -16.22 -6.73
CA VAL A 111 -28.50 -16.39 -6.71
C VAL A 111 -28.02 -16.50 -5.26
N SER A 112 -26.98 -17.28 -5.00
CA SER A 112 -26.38 -17.43 -3.67
C SER A 112 -25.11 -16.58 -3.51
N LEU A 113 -24.71 -16.33 -2.26
CA LEU A 113 -23.45 -15.63 -1.96
C LEU A 113 -22.22 -16.41 -2.45
N ASP A 114 -22.25 -17.75 -2.38
CA ASP A 114 -21.15 -18.61 -2.86
C ASP A 114 -21.00 -18.55 -4.38
N SER A 115 -22.13 -18.55 -5.11
CA SER A 115 -22.13 -18.64 -6.57
C SER A 115 -21.95 -17.29 -7.27
N SER A 116 -22.07 -16.16 -6.56
CA SER A 116 -21.99 -14.82 -7.16
C SER A 116 -21.11 -13.83 -6.38
N PRO A 117 -19.90 -13.57 -6.90
CA PRO A 117 -19.05 -12.50 -6.39
C PRO A 117 -19.71 -11.10 -6.46
N ALA A 118 -20.52 -10.85 -7.49
CA ALA A 118 -21.22 -9.57 -7.64
C ALA A 118 -22.27 -9.36 -6.56
N LEU A 119 -23.04 -10.41 -6.22
CA LEU A 119 -24.01 -10.37 -5.13
C LEU A 119 -23.32 -10.22 -3.77
N SER A 120 -22.28 -11.02 -3.53
CA SER A 120 -21.42 -10.91 -2.34
C SER A 120 -20.88 -9.50 -2.14
N ARG A 121 -20.40 -8.85 -3.21
CA ARG A 121 -19.97 -7.45 -3.16
C ARG A 121 -21.13 -6.52 -2.86
N CYS A 122 -22.27 -6.67 -3.55
CA CYS A 122 -23.42 -5.78 -3.38
C CYS A 122 -23.95 -5.79 -1.94
N ILE A 123 -24.21 -6.98 -1.40
CA ILE A 123 -24.73 -7.13 -0.03
C ILE A 123 -23.67 -6.78 0.99
N GLY A 124 -22.40 -7.17 0.80
CA GLY A 124 -21.34 -6.80 1.74
C GLY A 124 -21.14 -5.28 1.81
N LEU A 125 -21.21 -4.59 0.67
CA LEU A 125 -21.13 -3.14 0.60
C LEU A 125 -22.33 -2.42 1.23
N SER A 126 -23.51 -3.05 1.27
CA SER A 126 -24.73 -2.45 1.82
C SER A 126 -24.63 -2.05 3.29
N TYR A 127 -23.73 -2.66 4.06
CA TYR A 127 -23.55 -2.39 5.49
C TYR A 127 -23.22 -0.92 5.81
N ILE A 128 -22.58 -0.20 4.87
CA ILE A 128 -22.31 1.23 5.05
C ILE A 128 -23.59 2.08 5.05
N PHE A 129 -24.67 1.56 4.45
CA PHE A 129 -25.99 2.19 4.35
C PHE A 129 -27.04 1.51 5.25
N ALA A 130 -26.64 0.57 6.11
CA ALA A 130 -27.60 -0.26 6.85
C ALA A 130 -28.63 0.54 7.65
N ASP A 131 -28.25 1.70 8.18
CA ASP A 131 -29.12 2.63 8.92
C ASP A 131 -30.23 3.25 8.07
N LYS A 132 -30.03 3.31 6.74
CA LYS A 132 -30.94 3.92 5.75
C LYS A 132 -31.84 2.90 5.04
N LEU A 133 -31.66 1.60 5.28
CA LEU A 133 -32.50 0.56 4.70
C LEU A 133 -33.82 0.38 5.49
N SER A 134 -34.80 -0.28 4.89
CA SER A 134 -36.02 -0.71 5.59
C SER A 134 -35.69 -1.75 6.66
N GLU A 135 -36.55 -1.88 7.68
CA GLU A 135 -36.35 -2.86 8.76
C GLU A 135 -36.30 -4.30 8.26
N GLU A 136 -37.10 -4.63 7.24
CA GLU A 136 -37.05 -5.94 6.58
C GLU A 136 -35.64 -6.28 6.07
N TYR A 137 -35.01 -5.36 5.34
CA TYR A 137 -33.66 -5.58 4.82
C TYR A 137 -32.60 -5.53 5.91
N LYS A 138 -32.79 -4.75 6.98
CA LYS A 138 -31.89 -4.73 8.13
C LYS A 138 -31.83 -6.09 8.83
N GLU A 139 -32.97 -6.76 9.01
CA GLU A 139 -33.00 -8.09 9.62
C GLU A 139 -32.28 -9.13 8.74
N VAL A 140 -32.43 -9.08 7.41
CA VAL A 140 -31.66 -9.94 6.49
C VAL A 140 -30.16 -9.71 6.65
N LEU A 141 -29.71 -8.44 6.67
CA LEU A 141 -28.30 -8.13 6.87
C LEU A 141 -27.79 -8.59 8.23
N LYS A 142 -28.58 -8.43 9.29
CA LYS A 142 -28.22 -8.86 10.65
C LYS A 142 -28.03 -10.38 10.75
N GLU A 143 -28.88 -11.16 10.09
CA GLU A 143 -28.70 -12.61 10.00
C GLU A 143 -27.39 -12.97 9.30
N LEU A 144 -27.11 -12.33 8.16
CA LEU A 144 -25.89 -12.56 7.40
C LEU A 144 -24.61 -12.12 8.13
N ALA A 145 -24.69 -11.08 8.97
CA ALA A 145 -23.55 -10.59 9.74
C ALA A 145 -23.00 -11.68 10.67
N GLY A 146 -23.90 -12.43 11.32
CA GLY A 146 -23.53 -13.52 12.23
C GLY A 146 -22.77 -14.67 11.54
N LEU A 147 -22.80 -14.78 10.22
CA LEU A 147 -21.99 -15.73 9.47
C LEU A 147 -20.51 -15.31 9.43
N CYS A 148 -20.23 -14.00 9.37
CA CYS A 148 -18.87 -13.47 9.30
C CYS A 148 -18.13 -13.49 10.65
N ASP A 149 -18.84 -13.64 11.75
CA ASP A 149 -18.28 -13.65 13.10
C ASP A 149 -17.71 -15.02 13.50
N ARG A 150 -18.01 -16.06 12.72
CA ARG A 150 -17.51 -17.43 12.93
C ARG A 150 -15.98 -17.47 12.78
N LEU A 151 -15.34 -18.43 13.45
CA LEU A 151 -13.88 -18.64 13.35
C LEU A 151 -13.47 -18.96 11.91
N GLU A 152 -14.32 -19.71 11.21
CA GLU A 152 -14.24 -20.02 9.78
C GLU A 152 -15.54 -19.56 9.11
N PRO A 153 -15.64 -18.27 8.73
CA PRO A 153 -16.83 -17.72 8.13
C PRO A 153 -17.04 -18.32 6.74
N PRO A 154 -18.26 -18.81 6.44
CA PRO A 154 -18.63 -19.13 5.07
C PRO A 154 -18.67 -17.83 4.25
N TYR A 155 -18.55 -17.93 2.92
CA TYR A 155 -18.61 -16.76 2.02
C TYR A 155 -17.52 -15.71 2.28
N GLY A 156 -16.25 -16.13 2.34
CA GLY A 156 -15.14 -15.22 2.67
C GLY A 156 -15.09 -13.92 1.83
N TYR A 157 -15.50 -13.98 0.55
CA TYR A 157 -15.56 -12.78 -0.31
C TYR A 157 -16.63 -11.77 0.15
N PHE A 158 -17.81 -12.25 0.53
CA PHE A 158 -18.87 -11.42 1.14
C PHE A 158 -18.37 -10.78 2.44
N CYS A 159 -17.82 -11.60 3.35
CA CYS A 159 -17.35 -11.11 4.65
C CYS A 159 -16.22 -10.07 4.53
N LEU A 160 -15.38 -10.14 3.49
CA LEU A 160 -14.39 -9.11 3.21
C LEU A 160 -15.03 -7.74 2.96
N TYR A 161 -16.10 -7.69 2.17
CA TYR A 161 -16.81 -6.45 1.90
C TYR A 161 -17.62 -5.96 3.10
N VAL A 162 -18.21 -6.88 3.88
CA VAL A 162 -18.87 -6.53 5.15
C VAL A 162 -17.89 -5.80 6.07
N ILE A 163 -16.69 -6.34 6.26
CA ILE A 163 -15.70 -5.72 7.15
C ILE A 163 -15.18 -4.42 6.58
N LEU A 164 -14.93 -4.33 5.27
CA LEU A 164 -14.58 -3.06 4.65
C LEU A 164 -15.64 -1.99 4.93
N SER A 165 -16.92 -2.30 4.70
CA SER A 165 -18.03 -1.38 4.96
C SER A 165 -18.16 -1.00 6.43
N ASN A 166 -18.06 -1.97 7.34
CA ASN A 166 -18.09 -1.71 8.78
C ASN A 166 -16.89 -0.86 9.22
N THR A 167 -15.71 -1.06 8.62
CA THR A 167 -14.52 -0.23 8.88
C THR A 167 -14.76 1.21 8.44
N LEU A 168 -15.31 1.41 7.24
CA LEU A 168 -15.67 2.75 6.75
C LEU A 168 -16.71 3.40 7.66
N LYS A 169 -17.74 2.66 8.06
CA LYS A 169 -18.80 3.13 8.96
C LYS A 169 -18.26 3.50 10.35
N ALA A 170 -17.38 2.69 10.93
CA ALA A 170 -16.74 2.98 12.21
C ALA A 170 -15.92 4.28 12.15
N ILE A 171 -15.21 4.53 11.02
CA ILE A 171 -14.51 5.79 10.80
C ILE A 171 -15.49 6.97 10.75
N LEU A 172 -16.62 6.85 10.02
CA LEU A 172 -17.65 7.89 9.93
C LEU A 172 -18.25 8.21 11.30
N ASN A 173 -18.56 7.19 12.10
CA ASN A 173 -19.16 7.33 13.42
C ASN A 173 -18.14 7.68 14.51
N ARG A 174 -16.84 7.70 14.19
CA ARG A 174 -15.72 7.87 15.14
C ARG A 174 -15.76 6.84 16.28
N GLU A 175 -16.21 5.64 15.96
CA GLU A 175 -16.30 4.52 16.88
C GLU A 175 -14.90 3.91 17.10
N LYS A 176 -14.63 3.53 18.35
CA LYS A 176 -13.51 2.65 18.70
C LYS A 176 -14.12 1.30 19.02
N ASP A 177 -14.01 0.37 18.07
CA ASP A 177 -14.76 -0.87 18.17
C ASP A 177 -13.82 -2.08 18.32
N GLU A 178 -13.82 -2.67 19.52
CA GLU A 178 -13.15 -3.94 19.80
C GLU A 178 -13.76 -5.08 18.96
N LEU A 179 -15.05 -4.98 18.62
CA LEU A 179 -15.76 -5.91 17.76
C LEU A 179 -15.22 -5.83 16.32
N LEU A 180 -15.01 -4.62 15.79
CA LEU A 180 -14.34 -4.40 14.50
C LEU A 180 -12.95 -5.04 14.47
N CYS A 181 -12.15 -4.87 15.53
CA CYS A 181 -10.84 -5.52 15.62
C CYS A 181 -10.92 -7.04 15.53
N ARG A 182 -11.92 -7.64 16.20
CA ARG A 182 -12.16 -9.08 16.17
C ARG A 182 -12.53 -9.54 14.76
N HIS A 183 -13.42 -8.83 14.07
CA HIS A 183 -13.84 -9.17 12.71
C HIS A 183 -12.68 -9.08 11.72
N VAL A 184 -11.90 -8.00 11.76
CA VAL A 184 -10.69 -7.84 10.94
C VAL A 184 -9.72 -9.00 11.17
N ALA A 185 -9.53 -9.43 12.42
CA ALA A 185 -8.66 -10.55 12.74
C ALA A 185 -9.19 -11.90 12.24
N ASN A 186 -10.49 -12.18 12.39
CA ASN A 186 -11.10 -13.44 11.98
C ASN A 186 -11.04 -13.61 10.45
N VAL A 187 -11.46 -12.59 9.70
CA VAL A 187 -11.47 -12.67 8.24
C VAL A 187 -10.07 -12.65 7.66
N SER A 188 -9.12 -11.95 8.28
CA SER A 188 -7.71 -12.05 7.87
C SER A 188 -7.16 -13.46 7.98
N LYS A 189 -7.50 -14.23 9.03
CA LYS A 189 -7.06 -15.62 9.17
C LYS A 189 -7.60 -16.51 8.06
N VAL A 190 -8.86 -16.33 7.70
CA VAL A 190 -9.60 -17.21 6.79
C VAL A 190 -9.25 -16.93 5.34
N LEU A 191 -9.21 -15.65 4.98
CA LEU A 191 -8.84 -15.23 3.63
C LEU A 191 -7.34 -15.31 3.36
N SER A 192 -6.53 -15.59 4.39
CA SER A 192 -5.14 -15.96 4.19
C SER A 192 -4.97 -17.21 3.31
N GLY A 193 -6.02 -18.04 3.13
CA GLY A 193 -6.05 -19.12 2.15
C GLY A 193 -6.39 -18.71 0.71
N ILE A 194 -6.94 -17.52 0.48
CA ILE A 194 -7.45 -17.06 -0.83
C ILE A 194 -6.49 -16.02 -1.44
N GLY A 195 -5.66 -16.47 -2.37
CA GLY A 195 -4.47 -15.76 -2.85
C GLY A 195 -4.63 -14.91 -4.12
N ILE A 196 -5.80 -14.33 -4.42
CA ILE A 196 -5.90 -13.41 -5.57
C ILE A 196 -5.53 -11.98 -5.17
N LEU A 197 -4.89 -11.24 -6.09
CA LEU A 197 -4.42 -9.88 -5.84
C LEU A 197 -5.53 -8.95 -5.35
N GLU A 198 -6.75 -9.10 -5.88
CA GLU A 198 -7.91 -8.29 -5.53
C GLU A 198 -8.32 -8.47 -4.06
N THR A 199 -8.39 -9.71 -3.55
CA THR A 199 -8.75 -9.98 -2.15
C THR A 199 -7.64 -9.52 -1.21
N ILE A 200 -6.37 -9.76 -1.57
CA ILE A 200 -5.21 -9.29 -0.81
C ILE A 200 -5.21 -7.75 -0.70
N THR A 201 -5.50 -7.07 -1.81
CA THR A 201 -5.58 -5.61 -1.86
C THR A 201 -6.69 -5.07 -0.94
N LEU A 202 -7.89 -5.66 -1.02
CA LEU A 202 -9.02 -5.28 -0.17
C LEU A 202 -8.75 -5.54 1.31
N MET A 203 -8.11 -6.66 1.65
CA MET A 203 -7.70 -6.96 3.03
C MET A 203 -6.71 -5.91 3.54
N PHE A 204 -5.65 -5.64 2.77
CA PHE A 204 -4.66 -4.62 3.13
C PHE A 204 -5.30 -3.25 3.34
N LEU A 205 -6.22 -2.87 2.46
CA LEU A 205 -6.93 -1.60 2.57
C LEU A 205 -7.74 -1.54 3.85
N THR A 206 -8.51 -2.60 4.12
CA THR A 206 -9.36 -2.72 5.31
C THR A 206 -8.53 -2.63 6.60
N ILE A 207 -7.42 -3.35 6.69
CA ILE A 207 -6.52 -3.29 7.86
C ILE A 207 -5.90 -1.92 7.99
N GLY A 208 -5.43 -1.32 6.90
CA GLY A 208 -4.86 0.02 6.90
C GLY A 208 -5.86 1.07 7.38
N LEU A 209 -7.11 0.99 6.93
CA LEU A 209 -8.21 1.86 7.38
C LEU A 209 -8.60 1.59 8.84
N SER A 210 -8.60 0.33 9.28
CA SER A 210 -8.96 -0.04 10.66
C SER A 210 -8.02 0.58 11.71
N GLN A 211 -6.76 0.89 11.34
CA GLN A 211 -5.84 1.62 12.20
C GLN A 211 -6.36 3.01 12.59
N TYR A 212 -7.14 3.65 11.72
CA TYR A 212 -7.77 4.95 11.97
C TYR A 212 -9.04 4.84 12.81
N ALA A 213 -9.72 3.70 12.77
CA ALA A 213 -10.81 3.35 13.67
C ALA A 213 -10.32 2.89 15.07
N GLY A 214 -9.01 3.01 15.35
CA GLY A 214 -8.42 2.62 16.63
C GLY A 214 -7.96 1.16 16.71
N CYS A 215 -8.10 0.38 15.63
CA CYS A 215 -7.68 -1.01 15.58
C CYS A 215 -6.28 -1.18 14.99
N ARG A 216 -5.25 -1.33 15.83
CA ARG A 216 -3.87 -1.56 15.36
C ARG A 216 -3.52 -3.03 15.38
N ASN A 217 -3.23 -3.60 14.21
CA ASN A 217 -2.78 -4.98 14.09
C ASN A 217 -1.63 -5.12 13.08
N GLU A 218 -0.41 -4.74 13.51
CA GLU A 218 0.79 -4.76 12.66
C GLU A 218 1.18 -6.19 12.22
N ALA A 219 0.93 -7.19 13.06
CA ALA A 219 1.24 -8.59 12.76
C ALA A 219 0.46 -9.10 11.54
N ILE A 220 -0.83 -8.74 11.45
CA ILE A 220 -1.66 -9.06 10.30
C ILE A 220 -1.16 -8.36 9.04
N SER A 221 -0.82 -7.06 9.11
CA SER A 221 -0.29 -6.31 7.96
C SER A 221 0.98 -6.94 7.39
N LEU A 222 1.89 -7.42 8.26
CA LEU A 222 3.12 -8.11 7.85
C LEU A 222 2.82 -9.45 7.16
N ARG A 223 1.91 -10.25 7.72
CA ARG A 223 1.54 -11.56 7.14
C ARG A 223 0.88 -11.42 5.77
N LEU A 224 0.01 -10.42 5.59
CA LEU A 224 -0.58 -10.13 4.28
C LEU A 224 0.46 -9.66 3.27
N PHE A 225 1.51 -8.98 3.74
CA PHE A 225 2.59 -8.54 2.86
C PHE A 225 3.35 -9.72 2.29
N GLN A 226 3.76 -10.67 3.13
CA GLN A 226 4.46 -11.88 2.70
C GLN A 226 3.64 -12.60 1.63
N LYS A 227 2.32 -12.72 1.84
CA LYS A 227 1.40 -13.30 0.86
C LYS A 227 1.29 -12.50 -0.43
N LEU A 228 1.24 -11.17 -0.34
CA LEU A 228 1.26 -10.31 -1.52
C LEU A 228 2.54 -10.56 -2.32
N ALA A 229 3.70 -10.61 -1.67
CA ALA A 229 4.99 -10.88 -2.30
C ALA A 229 5.00 -12.24 -3.01
N GLU A 230 4.54 -13.31 -2.36
CA GLU A 230 4.41 -14.65 -2.95
C GLU A 230 3.52 -14.67 -4.20
N VAL A 231 2.39 -13.96 -4.15
CA VAL A 231 1.48 -13.84 -5.30
C VAL A 231 2.11 -13.02 -6.42
N LEU A 232 2.79 -11.93 -6.08
CA LEU A 232 3.50 -11.10 -7.05
C LEU A 232 4.63 -11.85 -7.76
N GLU A 233 5.28 -12.77 -7.06
CA GLU A 233 6.35 -13.61 -7.59
C GLU A 233 5.83 -14.68 -8.55
N LYS A 234 4.77 -15.40 -8.15
CA LYS A 234 4.17 -16.48 -8.95
C LYS A 234 3.53 -15.97 -10.23
N ASP A 235 2.96 -14.76 -10.23
CA ASP A 235 2.16 -14.20 -11.33
C ASP A 235 2.87 -13.10 -12.15
N ARG A 236 4.21 -13.07 -12.19
CA ARG A 236 5.01 -11.99 -12.83
C ARG A 236 4.57 -11.58 -14.24
N ARG A 237 4.06 -12.51 -15.06
CA ARG A 237 3.63 -12.27 -16.44
C ARG A 237 2.17 -11.80 -16.57
N THR A 238 1.33 -12.11 -15.60
CA THR A 238 -0.13 -11.88 -15.56
C THR A 238 -0.49 -10.59 -14.82
N LEU A 239 0.41 -10.09 -13.97
CA LEU A 239 0.28 -8.84 -13.21
C LEU A 239 0.17 -7.56 -14.05
N ILE A 240 0.83 -7.53 -15.21
CA ILE A 240 0.76 -6.39 -16.15
C ILE A 240 -0.65 -6.23 -16.74
N ARG A 241 -1.48 -7.29 -16.71
CA ARG A 241 -2.87 -7.28 -17.22
C ARG A 241 -3.95 -7.04 -16.15
N LYS A 242 -3.57 -6.84 -14.88
CA LYS A 242 -4.53 -6.61 -13.80
C LYS A 242 -5.14 -5.21 -13.85
N SER A 243 -6.39 -5.09 -13.40
CA SER A 243 -7.18 -3.87 -13.56
C SER A 243 -6.54 -2.67 -12.84
N ARG A 244 -6.59 -1.49 -13.48
CA ARG A 244 -6.04 -0.23 -12.93
C ARG A 244 -6.55 0.08 -11.52
N LYS A 245 -7.82 -0.25 -11.20
CA LYS A 245 -8.38 -0.10 -9.85
C LYS A 245 -7.62 -0.87 -8.79
N THR A 246 -7.23 -2.12 -9.09
CA THR A 246 -6.52 -2.98 -8.13
C THR A 246 -5.18 -2.36 -7.76
N TRP A 247 -4.46 -1.79 -8.73
CA TRP A 247 -3.19 -1.10 -8.48
C TRP A 247 -3.35 0.22 -7.70
N ILE A 248 -4.38 1.00 -8.00
CA ILE A 248 -4.70 2.23 -7.23
C ILE A 248 -5.01 1.88 -5.78
N ALA A 249 -5.90 0.90 -5.57
CA ALA A 249 -6.28 0.44 -4.24
C ALA A 249 -5.08 -0.15 -3.48
N LEU A 250 -4.24 -0.95 -4.15
CA LEU A 250 -3.04 -1.52 -3.53
C LEU A 250 -2.03 -0.45 -3.13
N SER A 251 -1.81 0.56 -3.98
CA SER A 251 -0.94 1.69 -3.65
C SER A 251 -1.40 2.43 -2.40
N LEU A 252 -2.71 2.70 -2.29
CA LEU A 252 -3.29 3.29 -1.08
C LEU A 252 -3.11 2.38 0.13
N ALA A 253 -3.40 1.10 -0.04
CA ALA A 253 -3.35 0.12 1.03
C ALA A 253 -1.94 -0.04 1.61
N LEU A 254 -0.91 -0.06 0.76
CA LEU A 254 0.49 -0.08 1.19
C LEU A 254 0.87 1.19 1.98
N LYS A 255 0.44 2.37 1.52
CA LYS A 255 0.66 3.65 2.24
C LYS A 255 0.01 3.63 3.62
N LEU A 256 -1.24 3.19 3.72
CA LEU A 256 -1.97 3.12 4.99
C LEU A 256 -1.29 2.20 5.99
N ASN A 257 -0.65 1.14 5.51
CA ASN A 257 0.09 0.19 6.35
C ASN A 257 1.57 0.58 6.57
N LYS A 258 2.00 1.78 6.13
CA LYS A 258 3.39 2.29 6.24
C LYS A 258 4.44 1.38 5.58
N LEU A 259 4.04 0.67 4.52
CA LEU A 259 4.91 -0.20 3.72
C LEU A 259 5.28 0.57 2.45
N GLU A 260 6.42 1.26 2.47
CA GLU A 260 6.66 2.33 1.49
C GLU A 260 7.24 1.85 0.14
N LYS A 261 7.71 0.60 0.02
CA LYS A 261 8.20 0.06 -1.26
C LYS A 261 8.32 -1.47 -1.24
N LEU A 262 7.66 -2.15 -2.17
CA LEU A 262 8.10 -3.46 -2.67
C LEU A 262 9.37 -3.22 -3.47
N THR A 263 10.54 -3.34 -2.85
CA THR A 263 11.79 -3.32 -3.61
C THR A 263 12.05 -4.73 -4.10
N TYR A 264 12.02 -4.91 -5.41
CA TYR A 264 12.37 -6.17 -6.05
C TYR A 264 13.89 -6.38 -5.93
N VAL A 265 14.31 -7.34 -5.11
CA VAL A 265 15.69 -7.86 -5.12
C VAL A 265 15.64 -9.19 -5.90
N PRO A 266 16.67 -9.55 -6.70
CA PRO A 266 16.63 -10.74 -7.55
C PRO A 266 16.29 -12.07 -6.84
N GLU A 267 16.36 -12.12 -5.51
CA GLU A 267 16.13 -13.32 -4.67
C GLU A 267 15.07 -13.10 -3.57
N GLY A 268 14.33 -11.98 -3.57
CA GLY A 268 13.27 -11.74 -2.58
C GLY A 268 12.79 -10.29 -2.48
N TYR A 269 11.65 -10.08 -1.82
CA TYR A 269 11.09 -8.74 -1.58
C TYR A 269 11.33 -8.31 -0.13
N VAL A 270 12.16 -7.28 0.09
CA VAL A 270 12.43 -6.74 1.44
C VAL A 270 11.55 -5.51 1.71
N VAL A 271 10.83 -5.53 2.84
CA VAL A 271 10.06 -4.37 3.32
C VAL A 271 10.83 -3.64 4.41
N LEU A 272 10.95 -2.34 4.23
CA LEU A 272 11.47 -1.45 5.25
C LEU A 272 10.33 -0.54 5.72
N ARG A 273 10.13 -0.44 7.05
CA ARG A 273 9.26 0.59 7.64
C ARG A 273 9.72 1.96 7.14
N GLU A 274 8.79 2.87 6.86
CA GLU A 274 9.06 4.24 6.34
C GLU A 274 10.23 4.94 7.06
N ASN A 275 10.27 4.86 8.40
CA ASN A 275 11.35 5.45 9.19
C ASN A 275 12.70 4.77 8.96
N THR A 276 12.73 3.45 8.83
CA THR A 276 13.92 2.65 8.57
C THR A 276 14.40 2.85 7.13
N ALA A 277 13.49 2.88 6.16
CA ALA A 277 13.80 3.18 4.76
C ALA A 277 14.37 4.59 4.59
N ARG A 278 13.76 5.59 5.25
CA ARG A 278 14.24 6.97 5.25
C ARG A 278 15.61 7.10 5.92
N ARG A 279 15.83 6.38 7.04
CA ARG A 279 17.15 6.30 7.69
C ARG A 279 18.19 5.69 6.77
N ILE A 280 17.90 4.54 6.14
CA ILE A 280 18.81 3.89 5.18
C ILE A 280 19.10 4.79 3.98
N ALA A 281 18.10 5.46 3.42
CA ALA A 281 18.28 6.42 2.33
C ALA A 281 19.20 7.59 2.75
N ASN A 282 19.00 8.15 3.95
CA ASN A 282 19.85 9.20 4.49
C ASN A 282 21.30 8.71 4.72
N ILE A 283 21.48 7.47 5.21
CA ILE A 283 22.78 6.84 5.37
C ILE A 283 23.46 6.63 4.00
N LEU A 284 22.73 6.18 2.99
CA LEU A 284 23.26 5.99 1.63
C LEU A 284 23.67 7.31 0.97
N VAL A 285 22.89 8.38 1.16
CA VAL A 285 23.24 9.72 0.68
C VAL A 285 24.49 10.25 1.41
N ALA A 286 24.59 10.05 2.72
CA ALA A 286 25.78 10.40 3.49
C ALA A 286 27.02 9.61 3.04
N ARG A 287 26.87 8.31 2.77
CA ARG A 287 27.92 7.43 2.21
C ARG A 287 28.39 7.94 0.85
N ASN A 288 27.48 8.27 -0.06
CA ASN A 288 27.85 8.73 -1.40
C ASN A 288 28.62 10.06 -1.36
N LYS A 289 28.23 10.96 -0.44
CA LYS A 289 28.94 12.23 -0.21
C LYS A 289 30.32 12.03 0.43
N ARG A 290 30.45 11.12 1.41
CA ARG A 290 31.75 10.82 2.05
C ARG A 290 32.70 10.05 1.13
N VAL A 291 32.21 9.06 0.38
CA VAL A 291 33.02 8.31 -0.61
C VAL A 291 33.48 9.23 -1.74
N GLY A 292 32.63 10.14 -2.21
CA GLY A 292 33.02 11.17 -3.16
C GLY A 292 34.15 12.06 -2.64
N ASN A 293 34.05 12.52 -1.39
CA ASN A 293 35.11 13.32 -0.76
C ASN A 293 36.40 12.51 -0.52
N LEU A 294 36.29 11.24 -0.11
CA LEU A 294 37.45 10.38 0.14
C LEU A 294 38.18 10.03 -1.17
N LEU A 295 37.44 9.72 -2.23
CA LEU A 295 38.01 9.51 -3.57
C LEU A 295 38.69 10.78 -4.07
N SER A 296 38.07 11.95 -3.89
CA SER A 296 38.71 13.24 -4.17
C SER A 296 40.02 13.38 -3.42
N LEU A 297 40.03 13.12 -2.10
CA LEU A 297 41.19 13.33 -1.23
C LEU A 297 42.32 12.33 -1.56
N VAL A 298 41.98 11.07 -1.85
CA VAL A 298 42.92 10.05 -2.34
C VAL A 298 43.47 10.45 -3.70
N PHE A 299 42.65 10.94 -4.63
CA PHE A 299 43.09 11.38 -5.95
C PHE A 299 44.01 12.61 -5.85
N THR A 300 43.71 13.54 -4.94
CA THR A 300 44.57 14.70 -4.65
C THR A 300 45.90 14.24 -4.03
N ALA A 301 45.86 13.33 -3.07
CA ALA A 301 47.07 12.78 -2.43
C ALA A 301 47.94 11.98 -3.40
N LEU A 302 47.35 11.15 -4.26
CA LEU A 302 48.04 10.42 -5.32
C LEU A 302 48.65 11.38 -6.34
N SER A 303 47.92 12.43 -6.72
CA SER A 303 48.43 13.44 -7.66
C SER A 303 49.63 14.20 -7.10
N ILE A 304 49.58 14.58 -5.81
CA ILE A 304 50.72 15.19 -5.09
C ILE A 304 51.90 14.21 -5.02
N ALA A 305 51.67 12.96 -4.62
CA ALA A 305 52.71 11.94 -4.53
C ALA A 305 53.35 11.66 -5.90
N LEU A 306 52.56 11.56 -6.98
CA LEU A 306 53.06 11.34 -8.32
C LEU A 306 53.92 12.52 -8.80
N THR A 307 53.49 13.75 -8.50
CA THR A 307 54.23 14.98 -8.84
C THR A 307 55.58 15.03 -8.12
N VAL A 308 55.61 14.67 -6.83
CA VAL A 308 56.83 14.59 -6.01
C VAL A 308 57.77 13.49 -6.51
N ILE A 309 57.25 12.32 -6.86
CA ILE A 309 58.04 11.20 -7.42
C ILE A 309 58.63 11.58 -8.79
N LEU A 310 57.82 12.18 -9.68
CA LEU A 310 58.28 12.65 -10.99
C LEU A 310 59.39 13.71 -10.86
N THR A 311 59.23 14.68 -9.95
CA THR A 311 60.26 15.71 -9.70
C THR A 311 61.54 15.11 -9.10
N LEU A 312 61.44 14.15 -8.19
CA LEU A 312 62.58 13.41 -7.66
C LEU A 312 63.29 12.61 -8.76
N ILE A 313 62.56 11.85 -9.58
CA ILE A 313 63.15 11.06 -10.69
C ILE A 313 63.88 11.98 -11.69
N THR A 314 63.34 13.17 -11.97
CA THR A 314 64.03 14.13 -12.86
C THR A 314 65.30 14.75 -12.25
N GLN A 315 65.38 14.85 -10.92
CA GLN A 315 66.58 15.34 -10.23
C GLN A 315 67.62 14.24 -9.96
N ILE A 316 67.23 12.97 -9.93
CA ILE A 316 68.07 11.81 -9.60
C ILE A 316 68.47 11.04 -10.86
N ARG A 317 68.94 11.75 -11.90
CA ARG A 317 69.67 11.09 -12.99
C ARG A 317 71.15 10.83 -12.64
N GLU A 318 71.61 11.36 -11.51
CA GLU A 318 72.93 11.11 -10.93
C GLU A 318 72.79 10.93 -9.41
N PHE A 319 73.42 9.90 -8.84
CA PHE A 319 73.48 9.48 -7.42
C PHE A 319 72.49 8.42 -6.88
N HIS A 320 73.05 7.22 -6.60
CA HIS A 320 72.54 6.21 -5.68
C HIS A 320 72.92 6.60 -4.24
N PRO A 321 71.98 7.13 -3.41
CA PRO A 321 71.28 6.26 -2.47
C PRO A 321 69.88 6.80 -2.08
N VAL A 322 68.92 6.87 -3.02
CA VAL A 322 67.58 7.44 -2.75
C VAL A 322 66.50 6.40 -2.39
N ASN A 323 66.83 5.10 -2.41
CA ASN A 323 65.85 4.02 -2.17
C ASN A 323 65.32 3.94 -0.73
N MET A 324 66.11 4.33 0.28
CA MET A 324 65.72 4.18 1.70
C MET A 324 64.76 5.30 2.16
N SER A 325 64.93 6.52 1.68
CA SER A 325 64.03 7.65 2.02
C SER A 325 62.70 7.56 1.27
N LEU A 326 62.72 7.11 0.00
CA LEU A 326 61.50 6.92 -0.78
C LEU A 326 60.61 5.81 -0.20
N SER A 327 61.21 4.70 0.23
CA SER A 327 60.48 3.59 0.87
C SER A 327 59.85 4.00 2.20
N LEU A 328 60.51 4.85 2.99
CA LEU A 328 59.97 5.39 4.24
C LEU A 328 58.73 6.27 4.00
N ILE A 329 58.77 7.13 2.97
CA ILE A 329 57.64 7.99 2.60
C ILE A 329 56.45 7.15 2.10
N ILE A 330 56.70 6.10 1.31
CA ILE A 330 55.67 5.15 0.87
C ILE A 330 55.05 4.40 2.06
N LEU A 331 55.87 3.97 3.03
CA LEU A 331 55.39 3.30 4.24
C LEU A 331 54.53 4.22 5.11
N LEU A 332 54.94 5.47 5.31
CA LEU A 332 54.18 6.45 6.11
C LEU A 332 52.86 6.84 5.44
N SER A 333 52.86 7.03 4.13
CA SER A 333 51.64 7.31 3.36
C SER A 333 50.67 6.11 3.36
N MET A 334 51.18 4.88 3.21
CA MET A 334 50.36 3.66 3.36
C MET A 334 49.83 3.48 4.78
N GLY A 335 50.63 3.81 5.80
CA GLY A 335 50.21 3.78 7.21
C GLY A 335 49.08 4.78 7.51
N CYS A 336 49.18 6.01 6.99
CA CYS A 336 48.12 7.01 7.09
C CYS A 336 46.84 6.58 6.35
N LEU A 337 46.97 6.04 5.14
CA LEU A 337 45.83 5.49 4.37
C LEU A 337 45.14 4.36 5.13
N MET A 338 45.91 3.40 5.65
CA MET A 338 45.37 2.30 6.45
C MET A 338 44.68 2.78 7.72
N ARG A 339 45.20 3.82 8.38
CA ARG A 339 44.58 4.41 9.57
C ARG A 339 43.27 5.13 9.27
N ILE A 340 43.19 5.83 8.13
CA ILE A 340 41.96 6.49 7.67
C ILE A 340 40.90 5.42 7.32
N ILE A 341 41.29 4.37 6.58
CA ILE A 341 40.42 3.24 6.25
C ILE A 341 39.92 2.53 7.51
N TYR A 342 40.81 2.30 8.48
CA TYR A 342 40.48 1.63 9.73
C TYR A 342 39.54 2.45 10.63
N ASN A 343 39.75 3.77 10.74
CA ASN A 343 38.86 4.64 11.51
C ASN A 343 37.45 4.72 10.90
N GLU A 344 37.35 4.79 9.57
CA GLU A 344 36.05 4.76 8.87
C GLU A 344 35.37 3.39 9.00
N TYR A 345 36.11 2.28 8.90
CA TYR A 345 35.59 0.93 9.15
C TYR A 345 34.98 0.81 10.56
N ARG A 346 35.64 1.40 11.57
CA ARG A 346 35.17 1.41 12.95
C ARG A 346 33.94 2.28 13.16
N GLU A 347 33.83 3.43 12.50
CA GLU A 347 32.67 4.34 12.60
C GLU A 347 31.44 3.75 11.89
N ILE A 348 31.64 3.07 10.75
CA ILE A 348 30.60 2.32 10.02
C ILE A 348 30.11 1.12 10.85
N GLN A 349 31.02 0.38 11.47
CA GLN A 349 30.66 -0.66 12.43
C GLN A 349 29.85 -0.07 13.59
N GLY A 350 30.22 1.11 14.10
CA GLY A 350 29.48 1.85 15.13
C GLY A 350 28.01 2.15 14.79
N LEU A 351 27.73 2.45 13.52
CA LEU A 351 26.39 2.79 13.01
C LEU A 351 25.51 1.56 12.70
N LEU A 352 26.11 0.37 12.60
CA LEU A 352 25.44 -0.92 12.36
C LEU A 352 25.11 -1.69 13.66
N ILE A 353 25.38 -1.10 14.84
CA ILE A 353 25.15 -1.70 16.17
C ILE A 353 23.74 -1.35 16.72
N GLU A 354 22.74 -1.15 15.85
CA GLU A 354 21.34 -1.33 16.29
C GLU A 354 20.97 -2.81 16.05
N PRO A 355 20.61 -3.58 17.10
CA PRO A 355 20.45 -5.03 17.04
C PRO A 355 19.44 -5.48 15.97
N ASP A 356 18.44 -4.66 15.70
CA ASP A 356 17.41 -4.94 14.69
C ASP A 356 17.95 -4.89 13.25
N THR A 357 18.93 -4.04 12.96
CA THR A 357 19.50 -3.90 11.61
C THR A 357 20.51 -5.01 11.32
N LYS A 358 21.27 -5.42 12.35
CA LYS A 358 22.22 -6.53 12.27
C LYS A 358 21.50 -7.87 12.11
N LYS A 359 20.38 -8.06 12.83
CA LYS A 359 19.55 -9.26 12.71
C LYS A 359 19.00 -9.43 11.28
N LEU A 360 18.50 -8.34 10.69
CA LEU A 360 17.94 -8.34 9.34
C LEU A 360 19.00 -8.64 8.26
N LEU A 361 20.24 -8.15 8.43
CA LEU A 361 21.34 -8.44 7.50
C LEU A 361 21.86 -9.88 7.62
N VAL A 362 21.92 -10.42 8.83
CA VAL A 362 22.35 -11.81 9.07
C VAL A 362 21.33 -12.81 8.52
N GLU A 363 20.03 -12.53 8.65
CA GLU A 363 18.98 -13.37 8.05
C GLU A 363 19.08 -13.39 6.51
N ILE A 364 19.38 -12.25 5.87
CA ILE A 364 19.59 -12.16 4.40
C ILE A 364 20.86 -12.92 3.96
N GLU A 365 21.94 -12.86 4.76
CA GLU A 365 23.22 -13.49 4.43
C GLU A 365 23.21 -15.02 4.65
N GLN A 366 22.30 -15.52 5.49
CA GLN A 366 22.08 -16.95 5.72
C GLN A 366 21.17 -17.60 4.67
N GLU A 367 20.24 -16.87 4.08
CA GLU A 367 19.37 -17.38 3.01
C GLU A 367 20.02 -17.35 1.61
N THR A 368 21.17 -16.68 1.48
CA THR A 368 21.96 -16.57 0.23
C THR A 368 23.15 -17.53 0.15
N ARG A 369 23.31 -18.43 1.13
CA ARG A 369 24.23 -19.57 1.13
C ARG A 369 23.43 -20.87 1.14
#